data_AF-A0A920WRG6-F1
#
_entry.id   AF-A0A920WRG6-F1
#
_cell.length_a   1.000
_cell.length_b   1.000
_cell.length_c   1.000
_cell.angle_alpha   90.00
_cell.angle_beta   90.00
_cell.angle_gamma   90.00
#
_symmetry.space_group_name_H-M   'P 1'
#
loop_
_entity.id
_entity.type
_entity.pdbx_description
1 polymer ?
#
loop_
_entity_poly.entity_id
_entity_poly.type
_entity_poly.pdbx_seq_one_letter_code
_entity_poly.pdbx_strand_id
1 'polypeptide(L)'
;MDAAVGPKGPRRWRHPGCGVDNEHFPKALEAVRTIDRELGDEILLGVGTVIDDDTCHAAIDAGAKYIVSPVVRPSLVETAHALDRPVMLGAYTPTEAQAAYEAGSDFIKIFPADTLGPGYIKSLLAPLPHLKIIPTGGVNLDTMDAFLAAGSVALGTGSAF
;
A
#
# COMPACT_ATOMS: atom_id res chain seq x y z
N MET A 1 7.67 -1.15 7.72
CA MET A 1 7.84 -1.28 6.25
C MET A 1 9.14 -2.01 6.04
N ASP A 2 9.16 -3.04 5.21
CA ASP A 2 10.36 -3.82 4.90
C ASP A 2 10.62 -3.79 3.39
N ALA A 3 11.89 -3.58 3.01
CA ALA A 3 12.46 -3.88 1.70
C ALA A 3 13.84 -4.50 1.90
N ALA A 4 14.13 -5.56 1.16
CA ALA A 4 15.35 -6.37 1.27
C ALA A 4 16.60 -5.66 0.68
N VAL A 5 17.77 -6.05 1.21
CA VAL A 5 18.99 -5.23 1.40
C VAL A 5 20.17 -5.63 0.50
N GLY A 6 21.00 -4.65 0.13
CA GLY A 6 22.43 -4.79 -0.20
C GLY A 6 23.35 -4.12 0.87
N PRO A 7 24.66 -4.41 0.92
CA PRO A 7 25.31 -5.02 2.07
C PRO A 7 25.97 -4.04 3.06
N LYS A 8 25.23 -3.48 4.03
CA LYS A 8 25.73 -3.11 5.38
C LYS A 8 24.58 -3.27 6.39
N GLY A 9 24.83 -3.95 7.51
CA GLY A 9 23.82 -4.52 8.42
C GLY A 9 22.74 -3.57 8.98
N PRO A 10 21.67 -4.13 9.60
CA PRO A 10 20.40 -3.44 9.75
C PRO A 10 20.42 -2.39 10.86
N ARG A 11 20.24 -1.11 10.51
CA ARG A 11 19.78 -0.10 11.46
C ARG A 11 18.27 -0.28 11.64
N ARG A 12 17.89 -0.71 12.84
CA ARG A 12 16.48 -0.86 13.26
C ARG A 12 15.90 0.53 13.54
N TRP A 13 15.12 1.05 12.61
CA TRP A 13 14.39 2.31 12.79
C TRP A 13 13.00 2.03 13.34
N ARG A 14 12.80 2.31 14.64
CA ARG A 14 11.47 2.39 15.27
C ARG A 14 11.29 3.79 15.83
N HIS A 15 10.40 4.57 15.23
CA HIS A 15 9.87 5.77 15.87
C HIS A 15 8.58 5.37 16.62
N PRO A 16 8.49 5.52 17.95
CA PRO A 16 7.25 5.28 18.68
C PRO A 16 6.19 6.30 18.22
N GLY A 17 5.05 5.82 17.69
CA GLY A 17 3.91 6.67 17.29
C GLY A 17 3.43 6.59 15.83
N CYS A 18 3.91 5.63 15.02
CA CYS A 18 3.56 5.50 13.60
C CYS A 18 2.22 4.78 13.29
N GLY A 19 1.16 5.08 14.06
CA GLY A 19 -0.21 4.82 13.60
C GLY A 19 -0.58 5.85 12.53
N VAL A 20 -1.38 5.48 11.53
CA VAL A 20 -1.97 6.41 10.55
C VAL A 20 -3.49 6.43 10.72
N ASP A 21 -3.92 6.51 11.98
CA ASP A 21 -5.25 7.04 12.30
C ASP A 21 -5.20 8.58 12.29
N ASN A 22 -6.36 9.24 12.24
CA ASN A 22 -6.44 10.70 12.12
C ASN A 22 -5.74 11.46 13.26
N GLU A 23 -5.55 10.84 14.43
CA GLU A 23 -4.87 11.47 15.57
C GLU A 23 -3.34 11.49 15.43
N HIS A 24 -2.77 10.50 14.73
CA HIS A 24 -1.32 10.37 14.56
C HIS A 24 -0.81 10.88 13.21
N PHE A 25 -1.71 11.22 12.29
CA PHE A 25 -1.37 11.65 10.94
C PHE A 25 -0.37 12.83 10.87
N PRO A 26 -0.44 13.89 11.70
CA PRO A 26 0.56 14.97 11.67
C PRO A 26 1.99 14.49 11.96
N LYS A 27 2.15 13.53 12.89
CA LYS A 27 3.46 12.92 13.19
C LYS A 27 3.94 12.03 12.05
N ALA A 28 3.02 11.33 11.39
CA ALA A 28 3.34 10.55 10.20
C ALA A 28 3.89 11.45 9.07
N LEU A 29 3.27 12.61 8.82
CA LEU A 29 3.76 13.56 7.81
C LEU A 29 5.15 14.12 8.12
N GLU A 30 5.45 14.38 9.39
CA GLU A 30 6.80 14.81 9.79
C GLU A 30 7.85 13.72 9.57
N ALA A 31 7.49 12.46 9.84
CA ALA A 31 8.35 11.33 9.52
C ALA A 31 8.57 11.21 8.00
N VAL A 32 7.52 11.36 7.19
CA VAL A 32 7.63 11.33 5.71
C VAL A 32 8.59 12.42 5.23
N ARG A 33 8.43 13.67 5.68
CA ARG A 33 9.34 14.78 5.32
C ARG A 33 10.79 14.52 5.72
N THR A 34 11.00 13.90 6.88
CA THR A 34 12.34 13.58 7.35
C THR A 34 12.98 12.48 6.50
N ILE A 35 12.23 11.43 6.19
CA ILE A 35 12.72 10.32 5.38
C ILE A 35 12.98 10.77 3.94
N ASP A 36 12.07 11.52 3.32
CA ASP A 36 12.26 12.03 1.95
C ASP A 36 13.48 12.96 1.87
N ARG A 37 13.71 13.81 2.89
CA ARG A 37 14.92 14.64 2.96
C ARG A 37 16.20 13.84 3.11
N GLU A 38 16.19 12.75 3.88
CA GLU A 38 17.39 11.97 4.20
C GLU A 38 17.74 10.91 3.15
N LEU A 39 16.73 10.29 2.55
CA LEU A 39 16.89 9.16 1.63
C LEU A 39 16.45 9.49 0.21
N GLY A 40 15.58 10.48 0.00
CA GLY A 40 15.10 10.90 -1.31
C GLY A 40 14.73 9.73 -2.21
N ASP A 41 15.36 9.67 -3.39
CA ASP A 41 15.11 8.67 -4.42
C ASP A 41 15.81 7.32 -4.16
N GLU A 42 16.55 7.15 -3.06
CA GLU A 42 17.12 5.84 -2.66
C GLU A 42 16.01 4.86 -2.24
N ILE A 43 14.84 5.37 -1.88
CA ILE A 43 13.67 4.56 -1.55
C ILE A 43 12.44 5.07 -2.30
N LEU A 44 11.48 4.17 -2.53
CA LEU A 44 10.14 4.58 -2.90
C LEU A 44 9.30 4.73 -1.64
N LEU A 45 9.13 5.97 -1.18
CA LEU A 45 8.38 6.28 0.03
C LEU A 45 6.89 6.49 -0.29
N GLY A 46 5.99 5.79 0.40
CA GLY A 46 4.54 5.99 0.26
C GLY A 46 3.84 6.15 1.60
N VAL A 47 2.59 6.60 1.55
CA VAL A 47 1.74 6.75 2.75
C VAL A 47 0.50 5.89 2.59
N GLY A 48 0.22 5.10 3.62
CA GLY A 48 -0.95 4.23 3.68
C GLY A 48 -2.02 4.71 4.64
N THR A 49 -3.18 4.05 4.58
CA THR A 49 -4.38 4.38 5.38
C THR A 49 -4.96 5.75 5.04
N VAL A 50 -4.76 6.22 3.81
CA VAL A 50 -5.36 7.46 3.31
C VAL A 50 -6.82 7.19 2.92
N ILE A 51 -7.76 7.97 3.48
CA ILE A 51 -9.21 7.77 3.29
C ILE A 51 -9.95 9.00 2.76
N ASP A 52 -9.25 10.13 2.59
CA ASP A 52 -9.76 11.39 2.07
C ASP A 52 -8.67 12.17 1.31
N ASP A 53 -9.13 13.14 0.51
CA ASP A 53 -8.30 13.85 -0.45
C ASP A 53 -7.36 14.87 0.24
N ASP A 54 -7.77 15.44 1.38
CA ASP A 54 -6.94 16.36 2.17
C ASP A 54 -5.69 15.66 2.72
N THR A 55 -5.90 14.45 3.26
CA THR A 55 -4.83 13.55 3.72
C THR A 55 -3.93 13.12 2.56
N CYS A 56 -4.52 12.87 1.39
CA CYS A 56 -3.78 12.55 0.16
C CYS A 56 -2.84 13.69 -0.26
N HIS A 57 -3.37 14.91 -0.37
CA HIS A 57 -2.57 16.11 -0.68
C HIS A 57 -1.45 16.30 0.34
N ALA A 58 -1.79 16.30 1.62
CA ALA A 58 -0.81 16.53 2.68
C ALA A 58 0.31 15.47 2.70
N ALA A 59 0.00 14.21 2.35
CA ALA A 59 0.98 13.15 2.22
C ALA A 59 1.92 13.37 1.03
N ILE A 60 1.38 13.74 -0.13
CA ILE A 60 2.17 14.00 -1.35
C ILE A 60 3.06 15.23 -1.14
N ASP A 61 2.53 16.31 -0.56
CA ASP A 61 3.27 17.51 -0.19
C ASP A 61 4.38 17.23 0.82
N ALA A 62 4.19 16.24 1.70
CA ALA A 62 5.22 15.79 2.64
C ALA A 62 6.35 14.97 2.01
N GLY A 63 6.19 14.52 0.76
CA GLY A 63 7.19 13.73 0.03
C GLY A 63 6.74 12.33 -0.37
N ALA A 64 5.48 11.94 -0.13
CA ALA A 64 4.98 10.64 -0.56
C ALA A 64 5.01 10.52 -2.10
N LYS A 65 5.60 9.42 -2.58
CA LYS A 65 5.70 9.08 -4.00
C LYS A 65 4.57 8.16 -4.47
N TYR A 66 3.78 7.59 -3.54
CA TYR A 66 2.57 6.83 -3.84
C TYR A 66 1.62 6.79 -2.64
N ILE A 67 0.35 6.51 -2.90
CA ILE A 67 -0.72 6.52 -1.89
C ILE A 67 -1.39 5.15 -1.79
N VAL A 68 -1.72 4.73 -0.56
CA VAL A 68 -2.45 3.48 -0.31
C VAL A 68 -3.67 3.73 0.55
N SER A 69 -4.83 3.28 0.08
CA SER A 69 -6.08 3.30 0.83
C SER A 69 -6.46 1.89 1.31
N PRO A 70 -7.11 1.72 2.47
CA PRO A 70 -7.68 0.45 2.87
C PRO A 70 -9.05 0.19 2.23
N VAL A 71 -9.61 1.17 1.52
CA VAL A 71 -10.97 1.14 0.94
C VAL A 71 -10.95 1.59 -0.52
N VAL A 72 -12.09 1.41 -1.19
CA VAL A 72 -12.34 1.97 -2.53
C VAL A 72 -12.81 3.41 -2.37
N ARG A 73 -11.94 4.36 -2.71
CA ARG A 73 -12.24 5.80 -2.71
C ARG A 73 -11.78 6.41 -4.04
N PRO A 74 -12.65 6.47 -5.07
CA PRO A 74 -12.27 6.93 -6.41
C PRO A 74 -11.66 8.34 -6.46
N SER A 75 -12.10 9.25 -5.58
CA SER A 75 -11.55 10.62 -5.51
C SER A 75 -10.03 10.65 -5.26
N LEU A 76 -9.49 9.66 -4.53
CA LEU A 76 -8.05 9.56 -4.30
C LEU A 76 -7.27 9.30 -5.60
N VAL A 77 -7.89 8.65 -6.59
CA VAL A 77 -7.26 8.43 -7.91
C VAL A 77 -7.11 9.76 -8.62
N GLU A 78 -8.19 10.52 -8.73
CA GLU A 78 -8.19 11.85 -9.35
C GLU A 78 -7.15 12.76 -8.69
N THR A 79 -7.16 12.80 -7.35
CA THR A 79 -6.22 13.59 -6.56
C THR A 79 -4.76 13.18 -6.75
N ALA A 80 -4.44 11.88 -6.62
CA ALA A 80 -3.06 11.41 -6.70
C ALA A 80 -2.52 11.52 -8.13
N HIS A 81 -3.32 11.17 -9.14
CA HIS A 81 -2.94 11.26 -10.54
C HIS A 81 -2.74 12.70 -11.02
N ALA A 82 -3.52 13.67 -10.50
CA ALA A 82 -3.30 15.09 -10.78
C ALA A 82 -1.92 15.61 -10.29
N LEU A 83 -1.28 14.88 -9.38
CA LEU A 83 0.06 15.16 -8.84
C LEU A 83 1.11 14.14 -9.31
N ASP A 84 0.82 13.39 -10.38
CA ASP A 84 1.68 12.35 -10.97
C ASP A 84 2.11 11.26 -9.96
N ARG A 85 1.22 10.90 -9.03
CA ARG A 85 1.47 9.86 -8.02
C ARG A 85 0.56 8.64 -8.24
N PRO A 86 1.12 7.42 -8.28
CA PRO A 86 0.31 6.21 -8.32
C PRO A 86 -0.46 5.99 -7.02
N VAL A 87 -1.61 5.33 -7.14
CA VAL A 87 -2.50 5.02 -6.02
C VAL A 87 -2.88 3.54 -6.01
N MET A 88 -2.99 3.00 -4.80
CA MET A 88 -3.48 1.65 -4.55
C MET A 88 -4.70 1.69 -3.63
N LEU A 89 -5.89 1.54 -4.22
CA LEU A 89 -7.14 1.42 -3.49
C LEU A 89 -7.30 0.03 -2.88
N GLY A 90 -7.97 -0.03 -1.72
CA GLY A 90 -8.23 -1.27 -0.98
C GLY A 90 -9.57 -1.89 -1.34
N ALA A 91 -9.62 -3.21 -1.44
CA ALA A 91 -10.82 -4.00 -1.70
C ALA A 91 -10.81 -5.29 -0.87
N TYR A 92 -11.99 -5.86 -0.64
CA TYR A 92 -12.17 -7.15 0.01
C TYR A 92 -12.98 -8.14 -0.84
N THR A 93 -13.75 -7.65 -1.81
CA THR A 93 -14.64 -8.44 -2.68
C THR A 93 -14.31 -8.26 -4.17
N PRO A 94 -14.79 -9.17 -5.07
CA PRO A 94 -14.59 -9.00 -6.50
C PRO A 94 -15.20 -7.70 -7.05
N THR A 95 -16.37 -7.29 -6.54
CA THR A 95 -17.03 -6.05 -6.95
C THR A 95 -16.21 -4.83 -6.59
N GLU A 96 -15.69 -4.77 -5.36
CA GLU A 96 -14.82 -3.67 -4.93
C GLU A 96 -13.51 -3.63 -5.73
N ALA A 97 -12.90 -4.79 -5.98
CA ALA A 97 -11.68 -4.88 -6.78
C ALA A 97 -11.91 -4.38 -8.22
N GLN A 98 -13.01 -4.78 -8.85
CA GLN A 98 -13.38 -4.29 -10.17
C GLN A 98 -13.67 -2.79 -10.16
N ALA A 99 -14.41 -2.28 -9.15
CA ALA A 99 -14.71 -0.86 -9.02
C ALA A 99 -13.42 -0.02 -8.84
N ALA A 100 -12.44 -0.51 -8.08
CA ALA A 100 -11.15 0.15 -7.93
C ALA A 100 -10.37 0.21 -9.25
N TYR A 101 -10.38 -0.88 -10.04
CA TYR A 101 -9.77 -0.89 -11.36
C TYR A 101 -10.44 0.11 -12.32
N GLU A 102 -11.78 0.12 -12.37
CA GLU A 102 -12.55 1.03 -13.22
C GLU A 102 -12.38 2.50 -12.83
N ALA A 103 -12.17 2.78 -11.53
CA ALA A 103 -11.82 4.11 -11.05
C ALA A 103 -10.40 4.57 -11.45
N GLY A 104 -9.57 3.67 -12.00
CA GLY A 104 -8.20 3.98 -12.44
C GLY A 104 -7.10 3.68 -11.41
N SER A 105 -7.39 2.90 -10.36
CA SER A 105 -6.36 2.49 -9.40
C SER A 105 -5.22 1.72 -10.06
N ASP A 106 -3.97 2.11 -9.81
CA ASP A 106 -2.78 1.50 -10.44
C ASP A 106 -2.55 0.05 -9.98
N PHE A 107 -2.89 -0.21 -8.72
CA PHE A 107 -2.88 -1.52 -8.06
C PHE A 107 -4.11 -1.68 -7.18
N ILE A 108 -4.46 -2.92 -6.84
CA ILE A 108 -5.55 -3.22 -5.91
C ILE A 108 -4.98 -3.91 -4.69
N LYS A 109 -5.16 -3.29 -3.53
CA LYS A 109 -4.83 -3.89 -2.24
C LYS A 109 -5.96 -4.80 -1.81
N ILE A 110 -5.71 -6.09 -1.68
CA ILE A 110 -6.65 -7.00 -1.01
C ILE A 110 -6.33 -7.00 0.48
N PHE A 111 -7.27 -6.55 1.30
CA PHE A 111 -7.05 -6.35 2.73
C PHE A 111 -8.33 -6.57 3.56
N PRO A 112 -8.27 -7.31 4.68
CA PRO A 112 -7.12 -8.10 5.16
C PRO A 112 -6.96 -9.42 4.38
N ALA A 113 -5.73 -9.77 3.99
CA ALA A 113 -5.45 -10.94 3.16
C ALA A 113 -5.28 -12.26 3.95
N ASP A 114 -5.01 -12.20 5.25
CA ASP A 114 -4.77 -13.36 6.11
C ASP A 114 -6.02 -14.21 6.36
N THR A 115 -7.19 -13.59 6.38
CA THR A 115 -8.48 -14.30 6.50
C THR A 115 -8.88 -15.03 5.22
N LEU A 116 -8.36 -14.59 4.06
CA LEU A 116 -8.76 -15.07 2.73
C LEU A 116 -7.72 -16.01 2.09
N GLY A 117 -6.45 -15.73 2.32
CA GLY A 117 -5.31 -16.51 1.83
C GLY A 117 -5.08 -16.46 0.31
N PRO A 118 -4.04 -17.15 -0.17
CA PRO A 118 -3.66 -17.16 -1.58
C PRO A 118 -4.74 -17.72 -2.53
N GLY A 119 -5.56 -18.66 -2.04
CA GLY A 119 -6.66 -19.24 -2.82
C GLY A 119 -7.68 -18.21 -3.26
N TYR A 120 -7.90 -17.16 -2.46
CA TYR A 120 -8.78 -16.06 -2.82
C TYR A 120 -8.21 -15.21 -3.95
N ILE A 121 -6.91 -14.91 -3.94
CA ILE A 121 -6.25 -14.15 -5.02
C ILE A 121 -6.40 -14.88 -6.35
N LYS A 122 -6.13 -16.20 -6.36
CA LYS A 122 -6.33 -17.05 -7.53
C LYS A 122 -7.79 -17.04 -8.01
N SER A 123 -8.74 -17.04 -7.08
CA SER A 123 -10.17 -17.02 -7.39
C SER A 123 -10.64 -15.68 -7.93
N LEU A 124 -10.05 -14.56 -7.50
CA LEU A 124 -10.30 -13.23 -8.07
C LEU A 124 -9.74 -13.09 -9.48
N LEU A 125 -8.50 -13.52 -9.70
CA LEU A 125 -7.82 -13.35 -10.99
C LEU A 125 -8.37 -14.28 -12.08
N ALA A 126 -9.01 -15.40 -11.72
CA ALA A 126 -9.60 -16.32 -12.69
C ALA A 126 -10.66 -15.65 -13.60
N PRO A 127 -11.66 -14.90 -13.09
CA PRO A 127 -12.58 -14.10 -13.90
C PRO A 127 -12.07 -12.68 -14.19
N LEU A 128 -11.15 -12.13 -13.39
CA LEU A 128 -10.67 -10.74 -13.51
C LEU A 128 -9.13 -10.69 -13.71
N PRO A 129 -8.60 -11.25 -14.82
CA PRO A 129 -7.16 -11.42 -15.03
C PRO A 129 -6.41 -10.11 -15.26
N HIS A 130 -7.11 -9.00 -15.52
CA HIS A 130 -6.53 -7.67 -15.71
C HIS A 130 -6.13 -6.97 -14.40
N LEU A 131 -6.61 -7.45 -13.25
CA LEU A 131 -6.33 -6.83 -11.96
C LEU A 131 -4.87 -7.05 -11.54
N LYS A 132 -4.22 -5.98 -11.05
CA LYS A 132 -2.89 -6.04 -10.44
C LYS A 132 -3.02 -6.06 -8.92
N ILE A 133 -3.04 -7.26 -8.35
CA ILE A 133 -3.38 -7.45 -6.93
C ILE A 133 -2.14 -7.50 -6.03
N ILE A 134 -2.21 -6.78 -4.90
CA ILE A 134 -1.23 -6.78 -3.82
C ILE A 134 -1.94 -7.17 -2.50
N PRO A 135 -1.87 -8.44 -2.05
CA PRO A 135 -2.41 -8.83 -0.75
C PRO A 135 -1.66 -8.14 0.39
N THR A 136 -2.38 -7.68 1.40
CA THR A 136 -1.82 -7.03 2.59
C THR A 136 -2.53 -7.53 3.85
N GLY A 137 -1.79 -7.74 4.93
CA GLY A 137 -2.30 -8.31 6.19
C GLY A 137 -1.95 -9.80 6.30
N GLY A 138 -1.12 -10.13 7.30
CA GLY A 138 -0.61 -11.49 7.59
C GLY A 138 0.18 -12.20 6.49
N VAL A 139 0.70 -11.45 5.50
CA VAL A 139 1.75 -11.96 4.61
C VAL A 139 3.08 -12.03 5.38
N ASN A 140 3.76 -13.18 5.34
CA ASN A 140 5.02 -13.45 6.05
C ASN A 140 5.90 -14.42 5.24
N LEU A 141 7.05 -14.84 5.80
CA LEU A 141 7.98 -15.76 5.13
C LEU A 141 7.35 -17.10 4.74
N ASP A 142 6.39 -17.59 5.52
CA ASP A 142 5.75 -18.88 5.28
C ASP A 142 4.65 -18.82 4.22
N THR A 143 4.07 -17.63 3.99
CA THR A 143 2.93 -17.45 3.07
C THR A 143 3.29 -16.74 1.76
N MET A 144 4.44 -16.06 1.69
CA MET A 144 4.79 -15.21 0.55
C MET A 144 4.79 -15.96 -0.79
N ASP A 145 5.38 -17.16 -0.83
CA ASP A 145 5.52 -17.93 -2.06
C ASP A 145 4.16 -18.35 -2.61
N ALA A 146 3.23 -18.70 -1.71
CA ALA A 146 1.89 -19.09 -2.09
C ALA A 146 1.09 -17.91 -2.68
N PHE A 147 1.22 -16.70 -2.11
CA PHE A 147 0.58 -15.50 -2.65
C PHE A 147 1.13 -15.11 -4.03
N LEU A 148 2.45 -15.20 -4.22
CA LEU A 148 3.08 -14.95 -5.52
C LEU A 148 2.66 -16.00 -6.55
N ALA A 149 2.66 -17.29 -6.19
CA ALA A 149 2.19 -18.37 -7.06
C ALA A 149 0.70 -18.26 -7.42
N ALA A 150 -0.10 -17.58 -6.60
CA ALA A 150 -1.51 -17.29 -6.88
C ALA A 150 -1.73 -16.14 -7.88
N GLY A 151 -0.68 -15.43 -8.29
CA GLY A 151 -0.72 -14.34 -9.28
C GLY A 151 -0.63 -12.93 -8.70
N SER A 152 -0.29 -12.78 -7.41
CA SER A 152 -0.04 -11.46 -6.82
C SER A 152 1.17 -10.80 -7.49
N VAL A 153 1.09 -9.50 -7.80
CA VAL A 153 2.19 -8.79 -8.48
C VAL A 153 3.25 -8.25 -7.50
N ALA A 154 2.85 -8.07 -6.24
CA ALA A 154 3.71 -7.72 -5.11
C ALA A 154 3.00 -8.12 -3.81
N LEU A 155 3.65 -7.93 -2.67
CA LEU A 155 3.14 -8.30 -1.35
C LEU A 155 3.23 -7.11 -0.38
N GLY A 156 2.17 -6.84 0.36
CA GLY A 156 2.15 -5.83 1.42
C GLY A 156 2.44 -6.45 2.79
N THR A 157 3.60 -6.13 3.36
CA THR A 157 4.02 -6.63 4.67
C THR A 157 3.91 -5.54 5.75
N GLY A 158 3.43 -5.94 6.92
CA GLY A 158 3.20 -5.06 8.07
C GLY A 158 4.11 -5.41 9.25
N SER A 159 3.55 -5.38 10.46
CA SER A 159 4.23 -5.71 11.73
C SER A 159 4.68 -7.17 11.88
N ALA A 160 4.45 -8.03 10.89
CA ALA A 160 4.85 -9.43 10.87
C ALA A 160 6.34 -9.65 10.51
N PHE A 161 7.09 -8.56 10.33
CA PHE A 161 8.54 -8.53 10.08
C PHE A 161 9.26 -7.69 11.16
#